data_AF-A0A1W9VLT0-F1
#
_entry.id   AF-A0A1W9VLT0-F1
#
_cell.length_a   1.000
_cell.length_b   1.000
_cell.length_c   1.000
_cell.angle_alpha   90.00
_cell.angle_beta   90.00
_cell.angle_gamma   90.00
#
_symmetry.space_group_name_H-M   'P 1'
#
loop_
_entity.id
_entity.type
_entity.pdbx_description
1 polymer ?
#
loop_
_entity_poly.entity_id
_entity_poly.type
_entity_poly.pdbx_seq_one_letter_code
_entity_poly.pdbx_strand_id
1 'polypeptide(L)'
;YNMFYHLNANNRVKNIICEFELKAVGARYQNGFGIEFPFDASLIESITIIDGSDPLTMSDVVSDVNFSPALEDDGDKAVIIFINNTNDLIQQSSENFINTQLGVPYVEPAVFALDIKLSTAQQTTNWEWIPPYNPFIFVDRDRTHEIHLLDFPPTSRADISLFGVDHDDSNIGSNQYYKTINNLPWALNIVGSWDYPIEYEQASRAYLKLKPWAESSGASYQDWYEDKAGYRDESIIYSH
;
A
#
# COMPACT_ATOMS: atom_id res chain seq x y z
N TYR A 1 3.11 -7.82 -0.02
CA TYR A 1 2.14 -7.99 -1.10
C TYR A 1 2.78 -8.82 -2.20
N ASN A 2 1.97 -9.51 -2.99
CA ASN A 2 2.38 -10.22 -4.19
C ASN A 2 1.44 -9.85 -5.34
N MET A 3 1.98 -9.62 -6.53
CA MET A 3 1.17 -9.31 -7.73
C MET A 3 1.64 -10.16 -8.90
N PHE A 4 0.68 -10.78 -9.60
CA PHE A 4 0.95 -11.70 -10.71
C PHE A 4 0.15 -11.34 -11.95
N TYR A 5 0.70 -11.67 -13.11
CA TYR A 5 0.00 -11.58 -14.39
C TYR A 5 -0.31 -12.95 -14.96
N HIS A 6 -1.56 -13.14 -15.37
CA HIS A 6 -1.88 -14.19 -16.33
C HIS A 6 -1.98 -13.60 -17.72
N LEU A 7 -1.16 -14.16 -18.60
CA LEU A 7 -1.05 -13.72 -19.97
C LEU A 7 -1.93 -14.59 -20.87
N ASN A 8 -2.47 -13.99 -21.93
CA ASN A 8 -3.04 -14.74 -23.02
C ASN A 8 -1.94 -15.34 -23.94
N ALA A 9 -2.35 -16.07 -24.98
CA ALA A 9 -1.44 -16.69 -25.96
C ALA A 9 -0.53 -15.71 -26.73
N ASN A 10 -0.81 -14.40 -26.67
CA ASN A 10 -0.01 -13.34 -27.29
C ASN A 10 0.88 -12.61 -26.28
N ASN A 11 1.10 -13.18 -25.08
CA ASN A 11 1.86 -12.58 -23.98
C ASN A 11 1.31 -11.21 -23.53
N ARG A 12 -0.02 -11.05 -23.55
CA ARG A 12 -0.71 -9.83 -23.06
C ARG A 12 -1.45 -10.13 -21.76
N VAL A 13 -1.41 -9.20 -20.82
CA VAL A 13 -2.05 -9.32 -19.50
C VAL A 13 -3.56 -9.43 -19.67
N LYS A 14 -4.15 -10.55 -19.24
CA LYS A 14 -5.60 -10.79 -19.22
C LYS A 14 -6.14 -10.77 -17.79
N ASN A 15 -5.33 -11.18 -16.81
CA ASN A 15 -5.67 -11.07 -15.39
C ASN A 15 -4.50 -10.45 -14.62
N ILE A 16 -4.84 -9.67 -13.61
CA ILE A 16 -3.93 -9.15 -12.60
C ILE A 16 -4.39 -9.73 -11.26
N ILE A 17 -3.56 -10.57 -10.67
CA ILE A 17 -3.81 -11.10 -9.32
C ILE A 17 -3.08 -10.20 -8.35
N CYS A 18 -3.79 -9.66 -7.36
CA CYS A 18 -3.20 -8.86 -6.29
C CYS A 18 -3.48 -9.52 -4.95
N GLU A 19 -2.43 -9.87 -4.22
CA GLU A 19 -2.48 -10.47 -2.88
C GLU A 19 -1.78 -9.57 -1.87
N PHE A 20 -2.44 -9.34 -0.74
CA PHE A 20 -1.96 -8.49 0.34
C PHE A 20 -2.09 -9.19 1.67
N GLU A 21 -1.24 -8.77 2.61
CA GLU A 21 -1.25 -9.22 3.99
C GLU A 21 -1.25 -7.97 4.89
N LEU A 22 -2.30 -7.79 5.68
CA LEU A 22 -2.38 -6.73 6.67
C LEU A 22 -1.65 -7.19 7.94
N LYS A 23 -0.38 -6.80 8.08
CA LYS A 23 0.48 -7.26 9.18
C LYS A 23 0.28 -6.53 10.50
N ALA A 24 0.00 -5.22 10.43
CA ALA A 24 -0.06 -4.36 11.60
C ALA A 24 -0.90 -3.10 11.31
N VAL A 25 -1.50 -2.54 12.36
CA VAL A 25 -2.29 -1.30 12.31
C VAL A 25 -1.97 -0.46 13.55
N GLY A 26 -1.03 0.48 13.39
CA GLY A 26 -0.64 1.48 14.41
C GLY A 26 -1.45 2.78 14.37
N ALA A 27 -2.71 2.70 13.93
CA ALA A 27 -3.61 3.85 13.80
C ALA A 27 -4.97 3.55 14.44
N ARG A 28 -5.73 4.59 14.78
CA ARG A 28 -7.10 4.47 15.31
C ARG A 28 -8.18 4.85 14.31
N TYR A 29 -7.82 5.64 13.31
CA TYR A 29 -8.73 6.00 12.24
C TYR A 29 -9.08 4.78 11.40
N GLN A 30 -10.29 4.80 10.87
CA GLN A 30 -10.83 3.73 10.04
C GLN A 30 -10.30 3.85 8.62
N ASN A 31 -9.02 3.53 8.44
CA ASN A 31 -8.34 3.73 7.18
C ASN A 31 -8.71 2.65 6.16
N GLY A 32 -8.91 3.04 4.91
CA GLY A 32 -9.08 2.14 3.79
C GLY A 32 -7.82 2.01 2.94
N PHE A 33 -7.84 1.11 1.97
CA PHE A 33 -6.74 0.85 1.04
C PHE A 33 -7.26 0.63 -0.38
N GLY A 34 -6.61 1.28 -1.34
CA GLY A 34 -6.95 1.23 -2.75
C GLY A 34 -5.72 1.26 -3.64
N ILE A 35 -5.93 0.94 -4.92
CA ILE A 35 -4.91 1.03 -5.96
C ILE A 35 -5.53 1.69 -7.18
N GLU A 36 -4.85 2.71 -7.69
CA GLU A 36 -5.11 3.26 -9.02
C GLU A 36 -4.25 2.51 -10.05
N PHE A 37 -4.92 2.02 -11.09
CA PHE A 37 -4.36 1.27 -12.20
C PHE A 37 -4.22 2.15 -13.44
N PRO A 38 -3.20 1.92 -14.28
CA PRO A 38 -2.84 2.77 -15.41
C PRO A 38 -3.67 2.48 -16.67
N PHE A 39 -4.96 2.17 -16.49
CA PHE A 39 -5.88 1.85 -17.56
C PHE A 39 -7.33 2.15 -17.14
N ASP A 40 -8.17 2.48 -18.11
CA ASP A 40 -9.57 2.86 -17.94
C ASP A 40 -10.41 1.76 -17.25
N ALA A 41 -11.32 2.16 -16.36
CA ALA A 41 -12.18 1.25 -15.59
C ALA A 41 -13.05 0.34 -16.47
N SER A 42 -13.44 0.76 -17.67
CA SER A 42 -14.20 -0.04 -18.64
C SER A 42 -13.43 -1.24 -19.18
N LEU A 43 -12.11 -1.28 -19.01
CA LEU A 43 -11.30 -2.44 -19.34
C LEU A 43 -11.41 -3.55 -18.30
N ILE A 44 -12.00 -3.32 -17.13
CA ILE A 44 -12.21 -4.37 -16.13
C ILE A 44 -13.50 -5.14 -16.45
N GLU A 45 -13.35 -6.44 -16.73
CA GLU A 45 -14.46 -7.38 -16.98
C GLU A 45 -15.07 -7.88 -15.66
N SER A 46 -14.22 -8.20 -14.69
CA SER A 46 -14.66 -8.66 -13.37
C SER A 46 -13.58 -8.45 -12.31
N ILE A 47 -14.01 -8.28 -11.06
CA ILE A 47 -13.18 -8.28 -9.86
C ILE A 47 -13.70 -9.41 -8.99
N THR A 48 -12.89 -10.44 -8.77
CA THR A 48 -13.28 -11.63 -8.01
C THR A 48 -12.41 -11.73 -6.76
N ILE A 49 -13.03 -11.87 -5.59
CA ILE A 49 -12.32 -12.22 -4.36
C ILE A 49 -11.83 -13.67 -4.50
N ILE A 50 -10.54 -13.89 -4.24
CA ILE A 50 -9.97 -15.23 -4.14
C ILE A 50 -10.10 -15.68 -2.68
N ASP A 51 -10.54 -16.92 -2.44
CA ASP A 51 -10.71 -17.47 -1.10
C ASP A 51 -9.97 -18.79 -0.89
N GLY A 52 -9.49 -19.02 0.33
CA GLY A 52 -8.81 -20.24 0.72
C GLY A 52 -7.52 -20.52 -0.05
N SER A 53 -7.26 -21.81 -0.28
CA SER A 53 -6.12 -22.27 -1.05
C SER A 53 -6.43 -22.18 -2.54
N ASP A 54 -5.79 -21.23 -3.23
CA ASP A 54 -5.92 -21.06 -4.66
C ASP A 54 -4.54 -21.13 -5.34
N PRO A 55 -4.36 -21.87 -6.45
CA PRO A 55 -3.08 -21.91 -7.18
C PRO A 55 -2.57 -20.56 -7.70
N LEU A 56 -3.42 -19.53 -7.73
CA LEU A 56 -3.09 -18.18 -8.15
C LEU A 56 -2.48 -17.33 -7.03
N THR A 57 -2.57 -17.78 -5.78
CA THR A 57 -2.02 -17.09 -4.60
C THR A 57 -0.78 -17.81 -4.07
N MET A 58 0.05 -17.09 -3.32
CA MET A 58 1.22 -17.64 -2.62
C MET A 58 0.91 -18.13 -1.21
N SER A 59 -0.27 -17.79 -0.70
CA SER A 59 -0.72 -18.14 0.64
C SER A 59 -2.22 -18.41 0.64
N ASP A 60 -2.69 -19.08 1.69
CA ASP A 60 -4.12 -19.28 1.89
C ASP A 60 -4.78 -17.94 2.22
N VAL A 61 -5.76 -17.56 1.40
CA VAL A 61 -6.53 -16.33 1.60
C VAL A 61 -7.59 -16.58 2.67
N VAL A 62 -7.75 -15.64 3.61
CA VAL A 62 -8.75 -15.78 4.66
C VAL A 62 -10.14 -15.60 4.02
N SER A 63 -10.98 -16.63 4.05
CA SER A 63 -12.31 -16.60 3.44
C SER A 63 -13.36 -15.80 4.22
N ASP A 64 -13.09 -15.53 5.50
CA ASP A 64 -14.06 -14.93 6.44
C ASP A 64 -13.95 -13.40 6.55
N VAL A 65 -13.13 -12.75 5.71
CA VAL A 65 -13.01 -11.28 5.71
C VAL A 65 -14.13 -10.63 4.90
N ASN A 66 -14.90 -9.77 5.57
CA ASN A 66 -15.97 -8.97 4.97
C ASN A 66 -15.39 -7.77 4.21
N PHE A 67 -14.59 -8.00 3.17
CA PHE A 67 -14.20 -6.92 2.27
C PHE A 67 -15.00 -6.96 0.98
N SER A 68 -15.39 -5.78 0.50
CA SER A 68 -16.20 -5.62 -0.71
C SER A 68 -15.46 -4.67 -1.64
N PRO A 69 -14.77 -5.19 -2.66
CA PRO A 69 -14.01 -4.34 -3.55
C PRO A 69 -14.95 -3.44 -4.35
N ALA A 70 -14.57 -2.19 -4.53
CA ALA A 70 -15.32 -1.22 -5.32
C ALA A 70 -14.47 -0.68 -6.46
N LEU A 71 -15.04 -0.69 -7.67
CA LEU A 71 -14.44 -0.06 -8.84
C LEU A 71 -14.92 1.39 -8.93
N GLU A 72 -13.97 2.32 -9.01
CA GLU A 72 -14.20 3.73 -9.26
C GLU A 72 -13.56 4.10 -10.60
N ASP A 73 -14.30 4.86 -11.40
CA ASP A 73 -13.80 5.47 -12.63
C ASP A 73 -12.94 6.68 -12.29
N ASP A 74 -11.77 6.79 -12.92
CA ASP A 74 -10.85 7.90 -12.73
C ASP A 74 -10.31 8.42 -14.07
N GLY A 75 -11.20 8.56 -15.05
CA GLY A 75 -10.87 9.02 -16.39
C GLY A 75 -10.20 7.93 -17.21
N ASP A 76 -8.92 8.10 -17.55
CA ASP A 76 -8.16 7.08 -18.29
C ASP A 76 -7.52 6.02 -17.37
N LYS A 77 -7.86 6.07 -16.08
CA LYS A 77 -7.41 5.16 -15.02
C LYS A 77 -8.59 4.50 -14.32
N ALA A 78 -8.29 3.45 -13.55
CA ALA A 78 -9.25 2.69 -12.78
C ALA A 78 -8.78 2.64 -11.33
N VAL A 79 -9.64 3.00 -10.39
CA VAL A 79 -9.35 2.86 -8.96
C VAL A 79 -10.11 1.66 -8.43
N ILE A 80 -9.41 0.72 -7.79
CA ILE A 80 -10.04 -0.37 -7.05
C ILE A 80 -9.80 -0.11 -5.57
N ILE A 81 -10.88 0.12 -4.84
CA ILE A 81 -10.87 0.09 -3.38
C ILE A 81 -10.91 -1.36 -2.96
N PHE A 82 -9.85 -1.83 -2.31
CA PHE A 82 -9.77 -3.20 -1.81
C PHE A 82 -10.55 -3.31 -0.50
N ILE A 83 -10.21 -2.45 0.47
CA ILE A 83 -10.88 -2.41 1.78
C ILE A 83 -11.29 -0.98 2.11
N ASN A 84 -12.47 -0.83 2.71
CA ASN A 84 -12.95 0.47 3.19
C ASN A 84 -12.49 0.78 4.61
N ASN A 85 -12.19 -0.25 5.40
CA ASN A 85 -11.67 -0.12 6.74
C ASN A 85 -10.77 -1.33 7.05
N THR A 86 -9.59 -1.10 7.63
CA THR A 86 -8.74 -2.17 8.17
C THR A 86 -9.48 -3.09 9.15
N ASN A 87 -10.49 -2.57 9.87
CA ASN A 87 -11.31 -3.37 10.79
C ASN A 87 -12.22 -4.39 10.10
N ASP A 88 -12.44 -4.26 8.79
CA ASP A 88 -13.15 -5.26 7.99
C ASP A 88 -12.29 -6.53 7.82
N LEU A 89 -10.96 -6.40 7.98
CA LEU A 89 -10.00 -7.51 7.93
C LEU A 89 -9.59 -8.01 9.33
N ILE A 90 -9.20 -7.08 10.21
CA ILE A 90 -8.73 -7.39 11.56
C ILE A 90 -9.44 -6.46 12.54
N GLN A 91 -10.31 -7.01 13.39
CA GLN A 91 -11.03 -6.20 14.37
C GLN A 91 -10.07 -5.60 15.40
N GLN A 92 -9.95 -4.28 15.38
CA GLN A 92 -9.19 -3.53 16.37
C GLN A 92 -10.05 -3.23 17.61
N SER A 93 -9.48 -3.47 18.80
CA SER A 93 -10.10 -3.03 20.05
C SER A 93 -9.90 -1.53 20.27
N SER A 94 -10.72 -0.91 21.11
CA SER A 94 -10.55 0.52 21.44
C SER A 94 -9.29 0.82 22.28
N GLU A 95 -8.66 -0.21 22.83
CA GLU A 95 -7.53 -0.06 23.78
C GLU A 95 -6.17 -0.31 23.12
N ASN A 96 -6.12 -1.17 22.09
CA ASN A 96 -4.87 -1.67 21.53
C ASN A 96 -4.76 -1.45 20.01
N PHE A 97 -3.53 -1.26 19.55
CA PHE A 97 -3.13 -1.34 18.15
C PHE A 97 -2.85 -2.78 17.73
N ILE A 98 -2.96 -3.06 16.43
CA ILE A 98 -2.72 -4.39 15.89
C ILE A 98 -1.22 -4.54 15.64
N ASN A 99 -0.59 -5.47 16.37
CA ASN A 99 0.79 -5.89 16.17
C ASN A 99 1.83 -4.76 16.15
N THR A 100 1.63 -3.64 16.86
CA THR A 100 2.68 -2.60 17.01
C THR A 100 3.05 -2.37 18.47
N GLN A 101 2.21 -2.79 19.42
CA GLN A 101 2.42 -2.59 20.85
C GLN A 101 2.96 -3.84 21.53
N LEU A 102 4.07 -3.69 22.27
CA LEU A 102 4.63 -4.75 23.10
C LEU A 102 3.67 -5.09 24.26
N GLY A 103 3.58 -6.38 24.60
CA GLY A 103 2.74 -6.87 25.69
C GLY A 103 1.25 -6.97 25.37
N VAL A 104 0.84 -6.61 24.14
CA VAL A 104 -0.49 -6.89 23.60
C VAL A 104 -0.46 -8.25 22.88
N PRO A 105 -1.50 -9.09 22.99
CA PRO A 105 -1.56 -10.34 22.24
C PRO A 105 -1.37 -10.13 20.73
N TYR A 106 -0.53 -10.97 20.13
CA TYR A 106 -0.34 -11.00 18.69
C TYR A 106 -1.64 -11.43 18.00
N VAL A 107 -1.98 -10.73 16.92
CA VAL A 107 -3.12 -11.03 16.08
C VAL A 107 -2.59 -11.57 14.75
N GLU A 108 -3.09 -12.72 14.32
CA GLU A 108 -2.68 -13.29 13.04
C GLU A 108 -2.99 -12.32 11.88
N PRO A 109 -2.02 -12.03 11.01
CA PRO A 109 -2.23 -11.18 9.85
C PRO A 109 -3.34 -11.70 8.93
N ALA A 110 -4.14 -10.79 8.38
CA ALA A 110 -5.18 -11.13 7.43
C ALA A 110 -4.62 -11.06 6.01
N VAL A 111 -4.73 -12.16 5.27
CA VAL A 111 -4.41 -12.24 3.84
C VAL A 111 -5.69 -12.04 3.04
N PHE A 112 -5.66 -11.16 2.04
CA PHE A 112 -6.76 -10.89 1.11
C PHE A 112 -6.23 -10.77 -0.32
N ALA A 113 -7.00 -11.25 -1.29
CA ALA A 113 -6.59 -11.22 -2.68
C ALA A 113 -7.75 -11.00 -3.66
N LEU A 114 -7.44 -10.36 -4.79
CA LEU A 114 -8.35 -10.14 -5.91
C LEU A 114 -7.77 -10.71 -7.21
N ASP A 115 -8.60 -11.38 -7.99
CA ASP A 115 -8.41 -11.60 -9.43
C ASP A 115 -9.13 -10.50 -10.22
N ILE A 116 -8.36 -9.63 -10.85
CA ILE A 116 -8.85 -8.55 -11.70
C ILE A 116 -8.73 -9.00 -13.16
N LYS A 117 -9.85 -9.37 -13.76
CA LYS A 117 -9.92 -9.80 -15.16
C LYS A 117 -10.18 -8.60 -16.07
N LEU A 118 -9.36 -8.43 -17.11
CA LEU A 118 -9.52 -7.38 -18.10
C LEU A 118 -10.38 -7.87 -19.27
N SER A 119 -11.32 -7.08 -19.79
CA SER A 119 -12.18 -7.43 -20.94
C SER A 119 -11.36 -7.70 -22.20
N THR A 120 -10.33 -6.87 -22.43
CA THR A 120 -9.34 -7.02 -23.49
C THR A 120 -7.94 -7.12 -22.91
N ALA A 121 -7.15 -8.08 -23.38
CA ALA A 121 -5.79 -8.28 -22.88
C ALA A 121 -4.86 -7.13 -23.30
N GLN A 122 -4.09 -6.61 -22.35
CA GLN A 122 -3.28 -5.39 -22.49
C GLN A 122 -1.79 -5.69 -22.64
N GLN A 123 -1.08 -4.83 -23.39
CA GLN A 123 0.37 -4.74 -23.30
C GLN A 123 0.75 -3.71 -22.24
N THR A 124 1.68 -4.06 -21.35
CA THR A 124 2.10 -3.19 -20.25
C THR A 124 3.12 -2.14 -20.67
N THR A 125 3.64 -2.19 -21.90
CA THR A 125 4.67 -1.25 -22.40
C THR A 125 4.24 0.21 -22.38
N ASN A 126 2.93 0.47 -22.38
CA ASN A 126 2.36 1.81 -22.37
C ASN A 126 1.75 2.19 -21.01
N TRP A 127 1.87 1.34 -20.01
CA TRP A 127 1.37 1.65 -18.67
C TRP A 127 2.29 2.64 -17.99
N GLU A 128 1.72 3.66 -17.36
CA GLU A 128 2.45 4.69 -16.63
C GLU A 128 3.27 4.07 -15.49
N TRP A 129 2.70 3.05 -14.83
CA TRP A 129 3.34 2.31 -13.75
C TRP A 129 3.09 0.81 -13.90
N ILE A 130 4.05 0.03 -13.40
CA ILE A 130 3.91 -1.42 -13.18
C ILE A 130 3.74 -1.67 -11.67
N PRO A 131 3.44 -2.90 -11.21
CA PRO A 131 3.36 -3.25 -9.79
C PRO A 131 4.46 -2.56 -8.95
N PRO A 132 4.08 -1.90 -7.85
CA PRO A 132 2.78 -1.96 -7.18
C PRO A 132 1.67 -1.04 -7.75
N TYR A 133 1.86 -0.47 -8.95
CA TYR A 133 1.02 0.59 -9.52
C TYR A 133 1.02 1.84 -8.62
N ASN A 134 -0.12 2.50 -8.46
CA ASN A 134 -0.30 3.64 -7.56
C ASN A 134 -1.17 3.24 -6.33
N PRO A 135 -0.59 2.57 -5.32
CA PRO A 135 -1.31 2.21 -4.11
C PRO A 135 -1.44 3.41 -3.17
N PHE A 136 -2.56 3.45 -2.44
CA PHE A 136 -2.82 4.49 -1.45
C PHE A 136 -3.67 3.99 -0.30
N ILE A 137 -3.58 4.68 0.82
CA ILE A 137 -4.58 4.61 1.89
C ILE A 137 -5.47 5.85 1.85
N PHE A 138 -6.67 5.74 2.39
CA PHE A 138 -7.52 6.91 2.65
C PHE A 138 -7.93 6.95 4.12
N VAL A 139 -7.88 8.15 4.70
CA VAL A 139 -7.92 8.34 6.16
C VAL A 139 -9.35 8.37 6.67
N ASP A 140 -9.63 7.58 7.71
CA ASP A 140 -10.91 7.60 8.44
C ASP A 140 -12.18 7.50 7.56
N ARG A 141 -12.11 6.68 6.51
CA ARG A 141 -13.14 6.51 5.47
C ARG A 141 -13.44 7.76 4.63
N ASP A 142 -12.67 8.82 4.78
CA ASP A 142 -12.75 9.98 3.90
C ASP A 142 -12.04 9.68 2.58
N ARG A 143 -12.82 9.41 1.53
CA ARG A 143 -12.30 9.14 0.18
C ARG A 143 -11.59 10.34 -0.47
N THR A 144 -11.58 11.50 0.16
CA THR A 144 -10.82 12.66 -0.35
C THR A 144 -9.46 12.82 0.32
N HIS A 145 -9.24 12.20 1.48
CA HIS A 145 -7.97 12.29 2.20
C HIS A 145 -7.09 11.08 1.87
N GLU A 146 -6.40 11.15 0.74
CA GLU A 146 -5.55 10.07 0.22
C GLU A 146 -4.07 10.27 0.57
N ILE A 147 -3.35 9.18 0.85
CA ILE A 147 -1.90 9.17 1.06
C ILE A 147 -1.31 8.06 0.18
N HIS A 148 -0.50 8.46 -0.80
CA HIS A 148 0.11 7.56 -1.77
C HIS A 148 1.61 7.36 -1.49
N LEU A 149 2.25 6.52 -2.31
CA LEU A 149 3.70 6.43 -2.38
C LEU A 149 4.32 7.76 -2.86
N LEU A 150 5.59 7.94 -2.51
CA LEU A 150 6.40 9.10 -2.89
C LEU A 150 6.27 9.44 -4.38
N ASP A 151 5.91 10.69 -4.69
CA ASP A 151 5.81 11.25 -6.04
C ASP A 151 4.81 10.54 -6.98
N PHE A 152 3.98 9.63 -6.46
CA PHE A 152 2.78 9.21 -7.18
C PHE A 152 1.71 10.30 -7.12
N PRO A 153 0.95 10.55 -8.20
CA PRO A 153 -0.10 11.54 -8.17
C PRO A 153 -1.32 11.07 -7.35
N PRO A 154 -2.12 12.00 -6.81
CA PRO A 154 -3.44 11.68 -6.27
C PRO A 154 -4.37 11.12 -7.35
N THR A 155 -5.44 10.42 -6.92
CA THR A 155 -6.61 10.18 -7.79
C THR A 155 -7.39 11.48 -8.02
N SER A 156 -8.35 11.51 -8.96
CA SER A 156 -9.21 12.70 -9.12
C SER A 156 -10.11 13.02 -7.91
N ARG A 157 -10.23 12.10 -6.95
CA ARG A 157 -11.03 12.29 -5.73
C ARG A 157 -10.28 12.95 -4.59
N ALA A 158 -8.95 13.02 -4.65
CA ALA A 158 -8.16 13.61 -3.58
C ALA A 158 -8.50 15.10 -3.38
N ASP A 159 -8.62 15.51 -2.13
CA ASP A 159 -8.71 16.93 -1.76
C ASP A 159 -7.32 17.57 -1.87
N ILE A 160 -7.07 18.20 -3.00
CA ILE A 160 -5.83 18.92 -3.28
C ILE A 160 -5.58 20.10 -2.31
N SER A 161 -6.58 20.53 -1.52
CA SER A 161 -6.39 21.58 -0.52
C SER A 161 -5.55 21.12 0.68
N LEU A 162 -5.36 19.81 0.85
CA LEU A 162 -4.47 19.23 1.85
C LEU A 162 -2.98 19.30 1.46
N PHE A 163 -2.67 19.59 0.20
CA PHE A 163 -1.30 19.60 -0.30
C PHE A 163 -0.56 20.88 0.10
N GLY A 164 0.69 20.74 0.53
CA GLY A 164 1.49 21.87 1.01
C GLY A 164 1.08 22.39 2.39
N VAL A 165 0.29 21.61 3.14
CA VAL A 165 -0.18 21.93 4.50
C VAL A 165 0.71 21.27 5.55
N ASP A 166 1.00 22.01 6.63
CA ASP A 166 1.84 21.57 7.74
C ASP A 166 3.23 21.08 7.30
N HIS A 167 3.49 19.77 7.37
CA HIS A 167 4.75 19.16 6.97
C HIS A 167 4.72 18.60 5.56
N ASP A 168 3.56 18.53 4.92
CA ASP A 168 3.45 18.12 3.52
C ASP A 168 4.01 19.22 2.61
N ASP A 169 4.82 18.82 1.65
CA ASP A 169 5.42 19.69 0.64
C ASP A 169 4.97 19.26 -0.76
N SER A 170 3.78 18.67 -0.89
CA SER A 170 3.24 18.29 -2.19
C SER A 170 2.98 19.53 -3.04
N ASN A 171 3.40 19.47 -4.30
CA ASN A 171 3.25 20.51 -5.29
C ASN A 171 2.96 19.90 -6.67
N ILE A 172 1.70 20.05 -7.10
CA ILE A 172 1.19 19.55 -8.38
C ILE A 172 2.00 20.11 -9.55
N GLY A 173 2.36 21.40 -9.49
CA GLY A 173 3.08 22.09 -10.57
C GLY A 173 4.50 21.55 -10.82
N SER A 174 5.09 20.86 -9.85
CA SER A 174 6.41 20.23 -9.95
C SER A 174 6.38 18.70 -9.89
N ASN A 175 5.19 18.07 -9.96
CA ASN A 175 5.00 16.62 -9.80
C ASN A 175 5.71 16.06 -8.55
N GLN A 176 5.56 16.78 -7.44
CA GLN A 176 6.10 16.38 -6.15
C GLN A 176 4.90 16.07 -5.23
N TYR A 177 4.86 14.88 -4.65
CA TYR A 177 3.70 14.43 -3.89
C TYR A 177 4.09 13.59 -2.67
N TYR A 178 3.31 13.71 -1.60
CA TYR A 178 3.33 12.86 -0.41
C TYR A 178 4.69 12.77 0.29
N LYS A 179 5.34 13.93 0.43
CA LYS A 179 6.63 14.06 1.13
C LYS A 179 6.75 15.39 1.85
N THR A 180 7.67 15.43 2.78
CA THR A 180 8.10 16.66 3.45
C THR A 180 9.08 17.47 2.61
N ILE A 181 9.33 18.72 3.02
CA ILE A 181 10.35 19.61 2.45
C ILE A 181 11.78 19.02 2.50
N ASN A 182 12.03 18.08 3.40
CA ASN A 182 13.30 17.35 3.50
C ASN A 182 13.26 16.00 2.76
N ASN A 183 12.30 15.81 1.85
CA ASN A 183 12.14 14.62 1.02
C ASN A 183 11.84 13.32 1.81
N LEU A 184 11.39 13.41 3.07
CA LEU A 184 10.87 12.26 3.81
C LEU A 184 9.48 11.87 3.26
N PRO A 185 9.26 10.63 2.82
CA PRO A 185 7.99 10.19 2.24
C PRO A 185 6.96 9.81 3.31
N TRP A 186 5.66 9.90 2.98
CA TRP A 186 4.57 9.41 3.82
C TRP A 186 4.34 7.90 3.74
N ALA A 187 4.71 7.27 2.63
CA ALA A 187 4.62 5.83 2.44
C ALA A 187 5.89 5.26 1.81
N LEU A 188 6.21 4.01 2.17
CA LEU A 188 7.40 3.28 1.72
C LEU A 188 6.99 2.00 1.00
N ASN A 189 7.65 1.73 -0.13
CA ASN A 189 7.61 0.42 -0.79
C ASN A 189 8.99 -0.22 -0.65
N ILE A 190 9.06 -1.34 0.06
CA ILE A 190 10.32 -1.97 0.47
C ILE A 190 10.36 -3.39 -0.11
N VAL A 191 11.55 -3.81 -0.56
CA VAL A 191 11.76 -5.17 -1.04
C VAL A 191 11.87 -6.13 0.15
N GLY A 192 11.01 -7.13 0.17
CA GLY A 192 11.01 -8.17 1.20
C GLY A 192 10.11 -7.86 2.39
N SER A 193 10.40 -8.46 3.55
CA SER A 193 9.68 -8.17 4.79
C SER A 193 10.18 -6.88 5.43
N TRP A 194 9.27 -6.18 6.10
CA TRP A 194 9.58 -5.00 6.87
C TRP A 194 9.32 -5.28 8.35
N ASP A 195 10.35 -5.14 9.17
CA ASP A 195 10.22 -5.25 10.63
C ASP A 195 9.94 -3.83 11.16
N TYR A 196 8.67 -3.51 11.25
CA TYR A 196 8.21 -2.18 11.65
C TYR A 196 8.62 -1.84 13.10
N PRO A 197 8.80 -0.54 13.43
CA PRO A 197 9.08 -0.11 14.78
C PRO A 197 7.93 -0.44 15.74
N ILE A 198 8.23 -0.51 17.03
CA ILE A 198 7.21 -0.49 18.08
C ILE A 198 6.39 0.80 18.01
N GLU A 199 5.15 0.74 18.48
CA GLU A 199 4.23 1.88 18.47
C GLU A 199 4.84 3.13 19.12
N TYR A 200 4.54 4.30 18.55
CA TYR A 200 5.09 5.61 18.92
C TYR A 200 6.59 5.82 18.66
N GLU A 201 7.32 4.81 18.17
CA GLU A 201 8.71 4.97 17.75
C GLU A 201 8.81 5.36 16.27
N GLN A 202 9.72 6.30 15.98
CA GLN A 202 9.91 6.78 14.61
C GLN A 202 10.62 5.71 13.79
N ALA A 203 10.14 5.46 12.57
CA ALA A 203 10.83 4.57 11.63
C ALA A 203 12.30 5.00 11.39
N SER A 204 12.60 6.30 11.37
CA SER A 204 13.97 6.81 11.23
C SER A 204 14.86 6.62 12.46
N ARG A 205 14.29 6.30 13.63
CA ARG A 205 15.06 5.86 14.80
C ARG A 205 15.35 4.36 14.72
N ALA A 206 14.36 3.56 14.31
CA ALA A 206 14.55 2.13 14.13
C ALA A 206 15.51 1.81 12.98
N TYR A 207 15.47 2.59 11.90
CA TYR A 207 16.32 2.46 10.72
C TYR A 207 17.16 3.73 10.53
N LEU A 208 18.38 3.68 11.06
CA LEU A 208 19.31 4.81 11.18
C LEU A 208 19.77 5.41 9.84
N LYS A 209 19.58 4.67 8.74
CA LYS A 209 19.91 5.12 7.38
C LYS A 209 18.71 5.60 6.57
N LEU A 210 17.48 5.44 7.07
CA LEU A 210 16.25 5.84 6.37
C LEU A 210 16.25 7.34 6.04
N LYS A 211 16.56 8.20 7.01
CA LYS A 211 16.52 9.65 6.81
C LYS A 211 17.58 10.13 5.79
N PRO A 212 18.88 9.76 5.91
CA PRO A 212 19.87 10.08 4.88
C PRO A 212 19.53 9.53 3.49
N TRP A 213 18.94 8.33 3.41
CA TRP A 213 18.44 7.78 2.15
C TRP A 213 17.37 8.67 1.53
N ALA A 214 16.34 9.01 2.31
CA ALA A 214 15.22 9.83 1.86
C ALA A 214 15.67 11.25 1.47
N GLU A 215 16.48 11.93 2.29
CA GLU A 215 17.00 13.27 2.02
C GLU A 215 17.89 13.33 0.76
N SER A 216 18.52 12.21 0.40
CA SER A 216 19.32 12.08 -0.83
C SER A 216 18.53 11.66 -2.06
N SER A 217 17.20 11.60 -1.96
CA SER A 217 16.30 11.07 -3.00
C SER A 217 16.70 9.66 -3.46
N GLY A 218 17.10 8.82 -2.49
CA GLY A 218 17.48 7.43 -2.73
C GLY A 218 18.89 7.22 -3.31
N ALA A 219 19.70 8.26 -3.45
CA ALA A 219 21.06 8.13 -3.98
C ALA A 219 22.04 7.49 -2.97
N SER A 220 21.82 7.71 -1.66
CA SER A 220 22.64 7.16 -0.57
C SER A 220 21.89 6.07 0.17
N TYR A 221 22.61 5.07 0.69
CA TYR A 221 22.06 3.98 1.51
C TYR A 221 20.83 3.30 0.87
N GLN A 222 20.95 2.86 -0.39
CA GLN A 222 19.87 2.15 -1.09
C GLN A 222 19.42 0.86 -0.38
N ASP A 223 20.30 0.34 0.47
CA ASP A 223 20.15 -0.82 1.33
C ASP A 223 19.73 -0.46 2.77
N TRP A 224 19.21 0.74 3.02
CA TRP A 224 18.93 1.27 4.36
C TRP A 224 18.02 0.36 5.22
N TYR A 225 17.18 -0.45 4.57
CA TYR A 225 16.21 -1.36 5.20
C TYR A 225 16.82 -2.73 5.57
N GLU A 226 18.04 -3.04 5.15
CA GLU A 226 18.68 -4.33 5.41
C GLU A 226 19.18 -4.46 6.85
N ASP A 227 19.21 -5.69 7.35
CA ASP A 227 19.82 -6.04 8.64
C ASP A 227 21.35 -6.02 8.55
N LYS A 228 21.92 -4.83 8.73
CA LYS A 228 23.36 -4.54 8.70
C LYS A 228 23.81 -3.86 9.98
N ALA A 229 25.03 -4.17 10.40
CA ALA A 229 25.63 -3.52 11.56
C ALA A 229 25.63 -1.99 11.40
N GLY A 230 25.01 -1.29 12.35
CA GLY A 230 24.88 0.17 12.36
C GLY A 230 23.78 0.75 11.46
N TYR A 231 22.88 -0.09 10.93
CA TYR A 231 21.70 0.35 10.17
C TYR A 231 20.44 0.41 11.02
N ARG A 232 20.35 -0.39 12.07
CA ARG A 232 19.13 -0.59 12.84
C ARG A 232 19.35 -0.42 14.35
N ASP A 233 18.33 0.04 15.03
CA ASP A 233 18.20 -0.03 16.49
C ASP A 233 17.16 -1.11 16.83
N GLU A 234 17.66 -2.32 17.08
CA GLU A 234 16.82 -3.49 17.38
C GLU A 234 16.00 -3.33 18.67
N SER A 235 16.35 -2.39 19.56
CA SER A 235 15.62 -2.19 20.82
C SER A 235 14.24 -1.57 20.64
N ILE A 236 13.96 -1.00 19.47
CA ILE A 236 12.71 -0.32 19.13
C ILE A 236 12.04 -0.91 17.88
N ILE A 237 12.48 -2.09 17.46
CA ILE A 237 11.82 -2.88 16.41
C ILE A 237 10.82 -3.81 17.08
N TYR A 238 9.62 -3.93 16.51
CA TYR A 238 8.59 -4.78 17.08
C TYR A 238 8.95 -6.26 16.96
N SER A 239 8.77 -6.98 18.06
CA SER A 239 8.86 -8.44 18.14
C SER A 239 7.76 -8.97 19.05
N HIS A 240 7.11 -10.07 18.67
CA HIS A 240 6.07 -10.74 19.45
C HIS A 240 6.55 -12.08 20.02
#